data_AF-A0AAE2BUN4-F1
#
_entry.id   AF-A0AAE2BUN4-F1
#
_cell.length_a   1.000
_cell.length_b   1.000
_cell.length_c   1.000
_cell.angle_alpha   90.00
_cell.angle_beta   90.00
_cell.angle_gamma   90.00
#
_symmetry.space_group_name_H-M   'P 1'
#
loop_
_entity.id
_entity.type
_entity.pdbx_description
1 polymer ?
#
loop_
_entity_poly.entity_id
_entity_poly.type
_entity_poly.pdbx_seq_one_letter_code
_entity_poly.pdbx_strand_id
1 'polypeptide(L)'
;MDTSNKSASEFKKRFEAYNRLQAAAVAFGEKVPIPEIVALGGQSDGKSSLLEALLGFRFNVREVEMGTRRPLILQMVHDSTALEPRCRFQEEDSEEYGSPIVSSTAIADTIKSRTEALLRKTRTAVSSTPIIMRAEYAHCPNLTIIDTPGFVLKARKGEPSSVEWCSSLWLDAIREIDPAFRRTIIVVSNLITVLRQISQVDSEVMCYLRDGVKGGFDEEKYKSYIGFGCLRDHLESELQKKYKEATPATLAILEQRCSEVTADLARMETKIKATSDVAHLRRSAMLNAASLCNHLEALLDGAANPAPEQWGRTTEEEKLESGVGGWPGVTIDTKPPNATLRLYGGAAFERVVHEFRCATYSMECPVVSREKVANILLAHTGRGGSRGLTEAAAEIARAAARSWLAPLLDTACDRLAFVLRNLFDIAIERNRRRHSGFKKELGNCVEVGARKRQARITGNSRNMEHFRIHHGGSLLFGDGDTASRSGSTYTEICSTAAEHFARIREVLVERGVASTLNSAFLTPCREQLMIALGLELFAVTDEKFMDMFVAPGAIDVLQNEMQSLQKRQKILHSCLNDFKNVARAL
;
A
#
# COMPACT_ATOMS: atom_id res chain seq x y z
N MET A 1 12.90 -17.32 -59.07
CA MET A 1 12.45 -18.30 -58.05
C MET A 1 12.96 -17.95 -56.64
N ASP A 2 14.15 -17.36 -56.48
CA ASP A 2 14.72 -17.04 -55.15
C ASP A 2 14.01 -15.95 -54.33
N THR A 3 13.36 -14.97 -54.96
CA THR A 3 12.67 -13.87 -54.25
C THR A 3 11.37 -14.30 -53.59
N SER A 4 10.60 -15.18 -54.22
CA SER A 4 9.33 -15.71 -53.70
C SER A 4 9.54 -16.60 -52.47
N ASN A 5 10.57 -17.45 -52.50
CA ASN A 5 10.88 -18.34 -51.37
C ASN A 5 11.41 -17.58 -50.14
N LYS A 6 12.19 -16.50 -50.35
CA LYS A 6 12.65 -15.63 -49.26
C LYS A 6 11.49 -14.90 -48.59
N SER A 7 10.57 -14.31 -49.35
CA SER A 7 9.40 -13.61 -48.82
C SER A 7 8.49 -14.53 -47.98
N ALA A 8 8.27 -15.77 -48.43
CA ALA A 8 7.48 -16.75 -47.67
C ALA A 8 8.17 -17.18 -46.36
N SER A 9 9.50 -17.37 -46.39
CA SER A 9 10.29 -17.69 -45.19
C SER A 9 10.28 -16.54 -44.17
N GLU A 10 10.38 -15.30 -44.62
CA GLU A 10 10.32 -14.11 -43.76
C GLU A 10 8.94 -13.92 -43.13
N PHE A 11 7.86 -14.15 -43.90
CA PHE A 11 6.51 -14.13 -43.37
C PHE A 11 6.34 -15.20 -42.28
N LYS A 12 6.78 -16.44 -42.53
CA LYS A 12 6.70 -17.52 -41.55
C LYS A 12 7.40 -17.17 -40.23
N LYS A 13 8.62 -16.62 -40.29
CA LYS A 13 9.35 -16.17 -39.09
C LYS A 13 8.61 -15.07 -38.33
N ARG A 14 8.06 -14.07 -39.05
CA ARG A 14 7.28 -12.99 -38.43
C ARG A 14 5.99 -13.53 -37.80
N PHE A 15 5.31 -14.41 -38.51
CA PHE A 15 4.09 -15.06 -38.05
C PHE A 15 4.33 -15.88 -36.77
N GLU A 16 5.39 -16.68 -36.73
CA GLU A 16 5.81 -17.43 -35.54
C GLU A 16 6.16 -16.50 -34.36
N ALA A 17 6.87 -15.39 -34.61
CA ALA A 17 7.20 -14.41 -33.57
C ALA A 17 5.93 -13.77 -32.96
N TYR A 18 4.95 -13.39 -33.78
CA TYR A 18 3.68 -12.84 -33.30
C TYR A 18 2.83 -13.87 -32.56
N ASN A 19 2.76 -15.12 -33.04
CA ASN A 19 2.03 -16.19 -32.35
C ASN A 19 2.62 -16.49 -30.97
N ARG A 20 3.94 -16.48 -30.87
CA ARG A 20 4.65 -16.66 -29.61
C ARG A 20 4.41 -15.49 -28.66
N LEU A 21 4.46 -14.25 -29.17
CA LEU A 21 4.15 -13.06 -28.38
C LEU A 21 2.69 -13.05 -27.90
N GLN A 22 1.75 -13.55 -28.70
CA GLN A 22 0.34 -13.69 -28.31
C GLN A 22 0.18 -14.71 -27.18
N ALA A 23 0.82 -15.88 -27.30
CA ALA A 23 0.85 -16.88 -26.24
C ALA A 23 1.44 -16.31 -24.94
N ALA A 24 2.54 -15.55 -25.04
CA ALA A 24 3.17 -14.85 -23.93
C ALA A 24 2.24 -13.81 -23.27
N ALA A 25 1.61 -12.99 -24.09
CA ALA A 25 0.75 -11.93 -23.62
C ALA A 25 -0.45 -12.49 -22.84
N VAL A 26 -1.03 -13.60 -23.31
CA VAL A 26 -2.12 -14.28 -22.62
C VAL A 26 -1.65 -14.93 -21.32
N ALA A 27 -0.52 -15.63 -21.31
CA ALA A 27 -0.01 -16.31 -20.12
C ALA A 27 0.34 -15.33 -18.98
N PHE A 28 0.81 -14.12 -19.32
CA PHE A 28 1.21 -13.11 -18.32
C PHE A 28 0.17 -12.01 -18.10
N GLY A 29 -0.96 -12.03 -18.82
CA GLY A 29 -1.97 -10.97 -18.76
C GLY A 29 -1.45 -9.61 -19.26
N GLU A 30 -0.49 -9.60 -20.18
CA GLU A 30 0.09 -8.40 -20.75
C GLU A 30 -0.81 -7.82 -21.85
N LYS A 31 -0.90 -6.49 -21.89
CA LYS A 31 -1.61 -5.77 -22.95
C LYS A 31 -0.60 -5.27 -23.97
N VAL A 32 -0.23 -6.13 -24.91
CA VAL A 32 0.60 -5.76 -26.06
C VAL A 32 -0.31 -5.57 -27.28
N PRO A 33 -0.18 -4.48 -28.06
CA PRO A 33 -0.96 -4.29 -29.27
C PRO A 33 -0.45 -5.26 -30.35
N ILE A 34 -1.10 -6.42 -30.40
CA ILE A 34 -0.87 -7.46 -31.40
C ILE A 34 -1.97 -7.31 -32.45
N PRO A 35 -1.64 -7.18 -33.74
CA PRO A 35 -2.65 -7.24 -34.78
C PRO A 35 -3.34 -8.61 -34.76
N GLU A 36 -4.66 -8.65 -34.65
CA GLU A 36 -5.42 -9.90 -34.56
C GLU A 36 -6.65 -9.83 -35.45
N ILE A 37 -7.02 -10.97 -36.05
CA ILE A 37 -8.26 -11.10 -36.80
C ILE A 37 -9.28 -11.72 -35.84
N VAL A 38 -10.39 -11.03 -35.61
CA VAL A 38 -11.44 -11.47 -34.70
C VAL A 38 -12.69 -11.79 -35.51
N ALA A 39 -13.19 -13.02 -35.40
CA ALA A 39 -14.43 -13.44 -36.03
C ALA A 39 -15.63 -12.97 -35.19
N LEU A 40 -16.47 -12.12 -35.77
CA LEU A 40 -17.66 -11.54 -35.14
C LEU A 40 -18.92 -11.96 -35.92
N GLY A 41 -20.04 -12.09 -35.22
CA GLY A 41 -21.33 -12.47 -35.82
C GLY A 41 -22.31 -13.09 -34.82
N GLY A 42 -23.57 -13.19 -35.21
CA GLY A 42 -24.66 -13.74 -34.42
C GLY A 42 -24.49 -15.23 -34.08
N GLN A 43 -25.26 -15.69 -33.09
CA GLN A 43 -25.41 -17.13 -32.86
C GLN A 43 -26.01 -17.77 -34.12
N SER A 44 -25.37 -18.82 -34.64
CA SER A 44 -25.75 -19.55 -35.86
C SER A 44 -25.36 -18.92 -37.22
N ASP A 45 -24.64 -17.80 -37.26
CA ASP A 45 -24.12 -17.19 -38.52
C ASP A 45 -23.00 -17.99 -39.21
N GLY A 46 -22.71 -19.22 -38.76
CA GLY A 46 -21.70 -20.09 -39.38
C GLY A 46 -20.24 -19.72 -39.09
N LYS A 47 -19.95 -18.88 -38.08
CA LYS A 47 -18.57 -18.49 -37.70
C LYS A 47 -17.63 -19.69 -37.51
N SER A 48 -18.00 -20.63 -36.64
CA SER A 48 -17.17 -21.82 -36.40
C SER A 48 -17.08 -22.71 -37.64
N SER A 49 -18.14 -22.78 -38.48
CA SER A 49 -18.09 -23.50 -39.76
C SER A 49 -17.08 -22.88 -40.73
N LEU A 50 -16.98 -21.55 -40.79
CA LEU A 50 -15.98 -20.85 -41.60
C LEU A 50 -14.55 -21.17 -41.13
N LEU A 51 -14.35 -21.24 -39.81
CA LEU A 51 -13.05 -21.59 -39.22
C LEU A 51 -12.68 -23.07 -39.46
N GLU A 52 -13.64 -23.99 -39.35
CA GLU A 52 -13.46 -25.40 -39.71
C GLU A 52 -13.10 -25.58 -41.18
N ALA A 53 -13.70 -24.79 -42.06
CA ALA A 53 -13.37 -24.79 -43.47
C ALA A 53 -11.93 -24.28 -43.72
N LEU A 54 -11.51 -23.20 -43.07
CA LEU A 54 -10.13 -22.69 -43.16
C LEU A 54 -9.09 -23.68 -42.59
N LEU A 55 -9.44 -24.38 -41.51
CA LEU A 55 -8.60 -25.44 -40.91
C LEU A 55 -8.53 -26.70 -41.77
N GLY A 56 -9.61 -27.01 -42.49
CA GLY A 56 -9.76 -28.25 -43.26
C GLY A 56 -10.22 -29.47 -42.45
N PHE A 57 -10.60 -29.30 -41.19
CA PHE A 57 -11.14 -30.35 -40.32
C PHE A 57 -12.08 -29.78 -39.25
N ARG A 58 -12.90 -30.64 -38.63
CA ARG A 58 -13.81 -30.24 -37.54
C ARG A 58 -13.11 -30.20 -36.19
N PHE A 59 -13.38 -29.16 -35.42
CA PHE A 59 -12.89 -29.03 -34.04
C PHE A 59 -14.01 -28.78 -33.02
N ASN A 60 -15.25 -28.52 -33.45
CA ASN A 60 -16.36 -28.24 -32.55
C ASN A 60 -17.43 -29.35 -32.61
N VAL A 61 -17.94 -29.79 -31.46
CA VAL A 61 -19.11 -30.70 -31.40
C VAL A 61 -20.37 -29.83 -31.43
N ARG A 62 -21.20 -29.99 -32.47
CA ARG A 62 -22.48 -29.28 -32.62
C ARG A 62 -23.50 -29.80 -31.59
N GLU A 63 -23.41 -29.36 -30.35
CA GLU A 63 -24.46 -29.57 -29.33
C GLU A 63 -25.47 -28.40 -29.32
N VAL A 64 -26.65 -28.65 -28.74
CA VAL A 64 -27.85 -27.78 -28.75
C VAL A 64 -27.70 -26.50 -27.89
N GLU A 65 -26.62 -26.37 -27.10
CA GLU A 65 -26.34 -25.21 -26.23
C GLU A 65 -25.48 -24.12 -26.90
N MET A 66 -25.22 -23.00 -26.19
CA MET A 66 -24.32 -21.94 -26.67
C MET A 66 -22.94 -22.50 -27.00
N GLY A 67 -22.61 -22.61 -28.30
CA GLY A 67 -21.39 -23.28 -28.77
C GLY A 67 -20.09 -22.76 -28.15
N THR A 68 -19.73 -21.50 -28.43
CA THR A 68 -18.48 -20.88 -27.94
C THR A 68 -18.77 -20.00 -26.72
N ARG A 69 -18.27 -20.37 -25.53
CA ARG A 69 -18.44 -19.61 -24.26
C ARG A 69 -17.17 -18.92 -23.74
N ARG A 70 -16.02 -19.21 -24.37
CA ARG A 70 -14.72 -18.57 -24.18
C ARG A 70 -14.14 -18.25 -25.56
N PRO A 71 -13.44 -17.12 -25.77
CA PRO A 71 -12.74 -16.88 -27.02
C PRO A 71 -11.75 -18.02 -27.33
N LEU A 72 -11.71 -18.49 -28.57
CA LEU A 72 -10.76 -19.52 -29.02
C LEU A 72 -9.80 -18.89 -30.03
N ILE A 73 -8.55 -18.72 -29.62
CA ILE A 73 -7.47 -18.24 -30.48
C ILE A 73 -6.94 -19.44 -31.27
N LEU A 74 -7.21 -19.44 -32.58
CA LEU A 74 -6.78 -20.47 -33.51
C LEU A 74 -5.53 -20.00 -34.24
N GLN A 75 -4.39 -20.63 -33.93
CA GLN A 75 -3.12 -20.38 -34.61
C GLN A 75 -2.89 -21.49 -35.64
N MET A 76 -3.22 -21.20 -36.90
CA MET A 76 -3.05 -22.11 -38.03
C MET A 76 -1.63 -22.00 -38.56
N VAL A 77 -0.91 -23.11 -38.62
CA VAL A 77 0.47 -23.16 -39.10
C VAL A 77 0.54 -24.14 -40.25
N HIS A 78 0.83 -23.61 -41.44
CA HIS A 78 1.03 -24.44 -42.62
C HIS A 78 2.31 -25.27 -42.47
N ASP A 79 2.15 -26.59 -42.46
CA ASP A 79 3.25 -27.56 -42.42
C ASP A 79 3.02 -28.63 -43.49
N SER A 80 3.79 -28.56 -44.58
CA SER A 80 3.71 -29.50 -45.70
C SER A 80 4.01 -30.96 -45.31
N THR A 81 4.61 -31.21 -44.14
CA THR A 81 4.90 -32.56 -43.65
C THR A 81 3.76 -33.15 -42.83
N ALA A 82 2.82 -32.32 -42.35
CA ALA A 82 1.70 -32.73 -41.52
C ALA A 82 0.46 -33.07 -42.37
N LEU A 83 0.44 -34.29 -42.93
CA LEU A 83 -0.70 -34.82 -43.71
C LEU A 83 -1.93 -35.11 -42.85
N GLU A 84 -1.77 -35.20 -41.53
CA GLU A 84 -2.85 -35.28 -40.55
C GLU A 84 -2.79 -34.06 -39.63
N PRO A 85 -3.94 -33.54 -39.17
CA PRO A 85 -3.97 -32.35 -38.32
C PRO A 85 -3.37 -32.62 -36.95
N ARG A 86 -2.41 -31.80 -36.54
CA ARG A 86 -1.77 -31.86 -35.21
C ARG A 86 -2.15 -30.64 -34.41
N CYS A 87 -3.06 -30.81 -33.46
CA CYS A 87 -3.51 -29.72 -32.59
C CYS A 87 -2.79 -29.77 -31.24
N ARG A 88 -2.33 -28.62 -30.75
CA ARG A 88 -1.81 -28.48 -29.39
C ARG A 88 -2.50 -27.34 -28.67
N PHE A 89 -2.76 -27.51 -27.38
CA PHE A 89 -3.33 -26.47 -26.54
C PHE A 89 -2.24 -25.89 -25.63
N GLN A 90 -2.22 -24.56 -25.50
CA GLN A 90 -1.34 -23.88 -24.55
C GLN A 90 -1.81 -24.13 -23.12
N GLU A 91 -0.89 -24.30 -22.17
CA GLU A 91 -1.23 -24.35 -20.74
C GLU A 91 -1.61 -22.97 -20.19
N GLU A 92 -2.53 -22.88 -19.22
CA GLU A 92 -3.07 -21.57 -18.78
C GLU A 92 -2.00 -20.65 -18.13
N ASP A 93 -0.97 -21.22 -17.48
CA ASP A 93 0.10 -20.49 -16.77
C ASP A 93 1.49 -20.61 -17.46
N SER A 94 1.51 -21.02 -18.72
CA SER A 94 2.75 -21.25 -19.48
C SER A 94 2.60 -20.89 -20.94
N GLU A 95 3.71 -20.59 -21.61
CA GLU A 95 3.75 -20.47 -23.08
C GLU A 95 3.93 -21.81 -23.79
N GLU A 96 4.07 -22.88 -23.00
CA GLU A 96 4.29 -24.22 -23.52
C GLU A 96 2.99 -24.82 -24.04
N TYR A 97 3.12 -25.53 -25.15
CA TYR A 97 2.06 -26.31 -25.75
C TYR A 97 2.14 -27.74 -25.25
N GLY A 98 0.99 -28.31 -24.89
CA GLY A 98 0.90 -29.72 -24.49
C GLY A 98 1.14 -30.70 -25.64
N SER A 99 0.91 -31.99 -25.37
CA SER A 99 1.05 -33.05 -26.37
C SER A 99 0.12 -32.85 -27.58
N PRO A 100 0.54 -33.29 -28.78
CA PRO A 100 -0.29 -33.19 -29.97
C PRO A 100 -1.51 -34.11 -29.88
N ILE A 101 -2.67 -33.54 -30.17
CA ILE A 101 -3.97 -34.22 -30.29
C ILE A 101 -4.32 -34.28 -31.77
N VAL A 102 -4.60 -35.48 -32.28
CA VAL A 102 -4.93 -35.73 -33.69
C VAL A 102 -6.44 -35.93 -33.89
N SER A 103 -7.13 -36.51 -32.92
CA SER A 103 -8.57 -36.79 -33.04
C SER A 103 -9.43 -35.54 -32.89
N SER A 104 -10.33 -35.30 -33.85
CA SER A 104 -11.31 -34.20 -33.82
C SER A 104 -12.23 -34.25 -32.60
N THR A 105 -12.59 -35.44 -32.13
CA THR A 105 -13.43 -35.60 -30.93
C THR A 105 -12.67 -35.17 -29.68
N ALA A 106 -11.42 -35.61 -29.54
CA ALA A 106 -10.57 -35.25 -28.41
C ALA A 106 -10.28 -33.75 -28.34
N ILE A 107 -10.14 -33.09 -29.50
CA ILE A 107 -9.99 -31.62 -29.59
C ILE A 107 -11.23 -30.94 -29.01
N ALA A 108 -12.42 -31.34 -29.46
CA ALA A 108 -13.67 -30.75 -29.01
C ALA A 108 -13.94 -31.01 -27.52
N ASP A 109 -13.66 -32.23 -27.05
CA ASP A 109 -13.76 -32.61 -25.63
C ASP A 109 -12.81 -31.77 -24.75
N THR A 110 -11.59 -31.50 -25.25
CA THR A 110 -10.61 -30.66 -24.54
C THR A 110 -11.11 -29.22 -24.42
N ILE A 111 -11.67 -28.65 -25.49
CA ILE A 111 -12.26 -27.30 -25.49
C ILE A 111 -13.42 -27.23 -24.50
N LYS A 112 -14.32 -28.21 -24.53
CA LYS A 112 -15.48 -28.30 -23.63
C LYS A 112 -15.04 -28.42 -22.17
N SER A 113 -14.13 -29.35 -21.86
CA SER A 113 -13.60 -29.58 -20.52
C SER A 113 -12.93 -28.34 -19.92
N ARG A 114 -12.04 -27.68 -20.69
CA ARG A 114 -11.37 -26.44 -20.24
C ARG A 114 -12.34 -25.28 -20.04
N THR A 115 -13.38 -25.21 -20.87
CA THR A 115 -14.43 -24.21 -20.74
C THR A 115 -15.23 -24.43 -19.44
N GLU A 116 -15.72 -25.64 -19.22
CA GLU A 116 -16.51 -25.98 -18.03
C GLU A 116 -15.70 -25.87 -16.74
N ALA A 117 -14.42 -26.25 -16.75
CA ALA A 117 -13.55 -26.11 -15.59
C ALA A 117 -13.42 -24.65 -15.13
N LEU A 118 -13.18 -23.72 -16.06
CA LEU A 118 -13.04 -22.30 -15.73
C LEU A 118 -14.37 -21.67 -15.32
N LEU A 119 -15.46 -21.96 -16.04
CA LEU A 119 -16.79 -21.41 -15.74
C LEU A 119 -17.31 -21.90 -14.38
N ARG A 120 -17.03 -23.14 -14.00
CA ARG A 120 -17.35 -23.67 -12.67
C ARG A 120 -16.60 -22.94 -11.55
N LYS A 121 -15.33 -22.59 -11.80
CA LYS A 121 -14.48 -21.83 -10.86
C LYS A 121 -14.96 -20.40 -10.69
N THR A 122 -15.35 -19.73 -11.79
CA THR A 122 -15.77 -18.32 -11.78
C THR A 122 -17.27 -18.10 -11.55
N ARG A 123 -18.10 -19.15 -11.63
CA ARG A 123 -19.57 -19.08 -11.57
C ARG A 123 -20.18 -18.10 -12.59
N THR A 124 -19.58 -18.04 -13.78
CA THR A 124 -20.03 -17.18 -14.89
C THR A 124 -20.56 -18.02 -16.05
N ALA A 125 -21.39 -17.43 -16.91
CA ALA A 125 -21.91 -18.10 -18.11
C ALA A 125 -20.93 -18.04 -19.29
N VAL A 126 -20.09 -17.01 -19.35
CA VAL A 126 -19.04 -16.77 -20.35
C VAL A 126 -17.81 -16.19 -19.67
N SER A 127 -16.62 -16.40 -20.25
CA SER A 127 -15.36 -15.85 -19.73
C SER A 127 -14.55 -15.19 -20.85
N SER A 128 -13.87 -14.09 -20.53
CA SER A 128 -12.96 -13.38 -21.43
C SER A 128 -11.57 -14.02 -21.54
N THR A 129 -11.25 -15.02 -20.70
CA THR A 129 -9.98 -15.74 -20.76
C THR A 129 -9.97 -16.68 -21.97
N PRO A 130 -9.11 -16.44 -22.98
CA PRO A 130 -9.12 -17.23 -24.20
C PRO A 130 -8.59 -18.66 -23.96
N ILE A 131 -8.87 -19.55 -24.92
CA ILE A 131 -8.18 -20.84 -25.10
C ILE A 131 -7.30 -20.68 -26.35
N ILE A 132 -6.01 -20.99 -26.25
CA ILE A 132 -5.10 -20.96 -27.40
C ILE A 132 -4.92 -22.38 -27.93
N MET A 133 -5.29 -22.58 -29.19
CA MET A 133 -5.12 -23.83 -29.93
C MET A 133 -4.25 -23.58 -31.15
N ARG A 134 -3.14 -24.30 -31.24
CA ARG A 134 -2.26 -24.30 -32.39
C ARG A 134 -2.53 -25.52 -33.25
N ALA A 135 -2.84 -25.32 -34.52
CA ALA A 135 -3.12 -26.39 -35.48
C ALA A 135 -2.06 -26.39 -36.58
N GLU A 136 -1.26 -27.45 -36.62
CA GLU A 136 -0.26 -27.71 -37.68
C GLU A 136 -0.87 -28.68 -38.70
N TYR A 137 -0.97 -28.25 -39.96
CA TYR A 137 -1.57 -29.07 -41.02
C TYR A 137 -1.10 -28.64 -42.42
N ALA A 138 -1.03 -29.59 -43.35
CA ALA A 138 -0.59 -29.33 -44.73
C ALA A 138 -1.60 -28.51 -45.55
N HIS A 139 -2.87 -28.46 -45.15
CA HIS A 139 -3.91 -27.74 -45.89
C HIS A 139 -4.40 -26.46 -45.20
N CYS A 140 -3.91 -26.14 -44.00
CA CYS A 140 -4.28 -24.89 -43.32
C CYS A 140 -3.36 -23.74 -43.76
N PRO A 141 -3.84 -22.48 -43.70
CA PRO A 141 -3.04 -21.28 -43.92
C PRO A 141 -2.13 -20.95 -42.72
N ASN A 142 -1.18 -20.03 -42.92
CA ASN A 142 -0.46 -19.36 -41.82
C ASN A 142 -1.27 -18.16 -41.35
N LEU A 143 -2.26 -18.42 -40.50
CA LEU A 143 -3.27 -17.45 -40.11
C LEU A 143 -3.66 -17.60 -38.65
N THR A 144 -3.85 -16.48 -37.96
CA THR A 144 -4.34 -16.47 -36.57
C THR A 144 -5.69 -15.77 -36.52
N ILE A 145 -6.73 -16.50 -36.09
CA ILE A 145 -8.10 -15.97 -35.96
C ILE A 145 -8.63 -16.27 -34.56
N ILE A 146 -9.31 -15.30 -33.97
CA ILE A 146 -9.99 -15.44 -32.68
C ILE A 146 -11.47 -15.71 -32.93
N ASP A 147 -11.93 -16.92 -32.63
CA ASP A 147 -13.37 -17.23 -32.55
C ASP A 147 -13.93 -16.63 -31.26
N THR A 148 -15.05 -15.93 -31.36
CA THR A 148 -15.70 -15.28 -30.22
C THR A 148 -17.09 -15.86 -29.98
N PRO A 149 -17.59 -15.83 -28.72
CA PRO A 149 -18.98 -16.13 -28.43
C PRO A 149 -19.93 -15.33 -29.34
N GLY A 150 -20.88 -16.02 -29.97
CA GLY A 150 -21.84 -15.38 -30.86
C GLY A 150 -22.78 -14.44 -30.13
N PHE A 151 -23.15 -13.32 -30.77
CA PHE A 151 -24.13 -12.40 -30.20
C PHE A 151 -25.49 -13.10 -30.02
N VAL A 152 -26.02 -13.06 -28.79
CA VAL A 152 -27.39 -13.50 -28.47
C VAL A 152 -28.27 -12.26 -28.44
N LEU A 153 -28.98 -11.99 -29.52
CA LEU A 153 -29.82 -10.79 -29.63
C LEU A 153 -31.29 -11.19 -29.53
N LYS A 154 -31.98 -10.72 -28.49
CA LYS A 154 -33.44 -10.87 -28.36
C LYS A 154 -34.12 -9.84 -29.26
N ALA A 155 -34.88 -10.31 -30.26
CA ALA A 155 -35.73 -9.43 -31.09
C ALA A 155 -36.70 -8.61 -30.22
N ARG A 156 -36.87 -7.32 -30.51
CA ARG A 156 -37.95 -6.51 -29.92
C ARG A 156 -39.29 -6.98 -30.50
N LYS A 157 -40.28 -7.27 -29.65
CA LYS A 157 -41.64 -7.62 -30.09
C LYS A 157 -42.26 -6.42 -30.81
N GLY A 158 -42.51 -6.54 -32.13
CA GLY A 158 -43.36 -5.58 -32.87
C GLY A 158 -42.92 -5.17 -34.28
N GLU A 159 -41.76 -5.58 -34.79
CA GLU A 159 -41.34 -5.21 -36.16
C GLU A 159 -41.84 -6.20 -37.22
N PRO A 160 -42.29 -5.71 -38.40
CA PRO A 160 -42.86 -6.56 -39.45
C PRO A 160 -41.78 -7.39 -40.16
N SER A 161 -42.08 -8.69 -40.30
CA SER A 161 -41.28 -9.74 -40.92
C SER A 161 -41.24 -9.64 -42.46
N SER A 162 -40.66 -8.57 -42.99
CA SER A 162 -40.50 -8.43 -44.45
C SER A 162 -39.26 -7.65 -44.87
N VAL A 163 -38.08 -8.03 -44.34
CA VAL A 163 -36.76 -7.99 -45.04
C VAL A 163 -35.85 -9.03 -44.35
N GLU A 164 -35.80 -10.26 -44.86
CA GLU A 164 -35.00 -11.39 -44.32
C GLU A 164 -33.47 -11.26 -44.52
N TRP A 165 -32.94 -10.07 -44.81
CA TRP A 165 -31.50 -9.82 -45.02
C TRP A 165 -30.89 -8.80 -44.05
N CYS A 166 -31.42 -8.67 -42.83
CA CYS A 166 -30.87 -7.75 -41.83
C CYS A 166 -30.27 -8.49 -40.62
N SER A 167 -29.08 -9.01 -40.88
CA SER A 167 -27.89 -9.02 -40.02
C SER A 167 -27.51 -7.64 -39.40
N SER A 168 -28.46 -6.71 -39.24
CA SER A 168 -28.22 -5.30 -38.87
C SER A 168 -27.67 -5.11 -37.46
N LEU A 169 -28.07 -5.94 -36.51
CA LEU A 169 -27.81 -5.68 -35.08
C LEU A 169 -26.32 -5.81 -34.67
N TRP A 170 -25.57 -6.77 -35.22
CA TRP A 170 -24.12 -6.85 -34.95
C TRP A 170 -23.30 -5.92 -35.85
N LEU A 171 -23.81 -5.60 -37.05
CA LEU A 171 -23.22 -4.58 -37.92
C LEU A 171 -23.28 -3.19 -37.28
N ASP A 172 -24.36 -2.87 -36.56
CA ASP A 172 -24.48 -1.63 -35.79
C ASP A 172 -23.46 -1.56 -34.65
N ALA A 173 -23.27 -2.67 -33.91
CA ALA A 173 -22.22 -2.77 -32.89
C ALA A 173 -20.80 -2.59 -33.47
N ILE A 174 -20.55 -3.09 -34.68
CA ILE A 174 -19.28 -2.86 -35.37
C ILE A 174 -19.15 -1.41 -35.83
N ARG A 175 -20.23 -0.78 -36.32
CA ARG A 175 -20.22 0.64 -36.72
C ARG A 175 -19.88 1.57 -35.56
N GLU A 176 -20.25 1.23 -34.32
CA GLU A 176 -19.82 1.99 -33.14
C GLU A 176 -18.28 1.94 -32.94
N ILE A 177 -17.65 0.84 -33.34
CA ILE A 177 -16.21 0.57 -33.13
C ILE A 177 -15.35 0.98 -34.35
N ASP A 178 -15.89 0.85 -35.56
CA ASP A 178 -15.26 1.18 -36.84
C ASP A 178 -16.30 1.76 -37.81
N PRO A 179 -16.68 3.04 -37.67
CA PRO A 179 -17.74 3.67 -38.46
C PRO A 179 -17.48 3.66 -39.97
N ALA A 180 -16.21 3.63 -40.37
CA ALA A 180 -15.78 3.68 -41.76
C ALA A 180 -15.39 2.30 -42.31
N PHE A 181 -15.57 1.22 -41.53
CA PHE A 181 -15.17 -0.15 -41.89
C PHE A 181 -13.72 -0.27 -42.41
N ARG A 182 -12.80 0.55 -41.90
CA ARG A 182 -11.40 0.58 -42.38
C ARG A 182 -10.61 -0.65 -41.97
N ARG A 183 -11.07 -1.36 -40.94
CA ARG A 183 -10.43 -2.55 -40.37
C ARG A 183 -11.42 -3.72 -40.26
N THR A 184 -12.51 -3.68 -41.03
CA THR A 184 -13.58 -4.67 -41.00
C THR A 184 -13.66 -5.41 -42.33
N ILE A 185 -13.62 -6.74 -42.29
CA ILE A 185 -13.83 -7.61 -43.45
C ILE A 185 -15.21 -8.25 -43.29
N ILE A 186 -16.10 -8.04 -44.26
CA ILE A 186 -17.44 -8.62 -44.26
C ILE A 186 -17.43 -9.90 -45.09
N VAL A 187 -17.71 -11.03 -44.43
CA VAL A 187 -17.86 -12.32 -45.09
C VAL A 187 -19.34 -12.65 -45.17
N VAL A 188 -19.87 -12.75 -46.39
CA VAL A 188 -21.25 -13.18 -46.63
C VAL A 188 -21.23 -14.69 -46.85
N SER A 189 -21.93 -15.43 -45.99
CA SER A 189 -21.97 -16.88 -46.10
C SER A 189 -23.36 -17.43 -45.76
N ASN A 190 -23.71 -18.56 -46.38
CA ASN A 190 -24.85 -19.40 -45.99
C ASN A 190 -24.36 -20.78 -45.50
N LEU A 191 -23.19 -20.78 -44.83
CA LEU A 191 -22.44 -21.98 -44.45
C LEU A 191 -22.95 -22.57 -43.14
N ILE A 192 -24.21 -22.99 -43.11
CA ILE A 192 -24.76 -23.62 -41.91
C ILE A 192 -24.31 -25.09 -41.80
N THR A 193 -23.95 -25.76 -42.91
CA THR A 193 -23.90 -27.24 -42.87
C THR A 193 -22.87 -28.00 -43.71
N VAL A 194 -21.90 -27.37 -44.40
CA VAL A 194 -21.13 -28.13 -45.40
C VAL A 194 -19.62 -28.00 -45.24
N LEU A 195 -18.96 -29.11 -44.84
CA LEU A 195 -17.55 -29.39 -45.14
C LEU A 195 -17.52 -30.12 -46.48
N ARG A 196 -17.46 -29.35 -47.55
CA ARG A 196 -17.08 -29.84 -48.88
C ARG A 196 -15.64 -29.41 -49.12
N GLN A 197 -14.93 -30.10 -50.02
CA GLN A 197 -13.62 -29.64 -50.45
C GLN A 197 -13.73 -28.18 -50.95
N ILE A 198 -12.90 -27.29 -50.43
CA ILE A 198 -12.91 -25.84 -50.70
C ILE A 198 -13.00 -25.54 -52.20
N SER A 199 -12.23 -26.27 -53.01
CA SER A 199 -12.22 -26.13 -54.47
C SER A 199 -13.56 -26.46 -55.14
N GLN A 200 -14.30 -27.42 -54.59
CA GLN A 200 -15.61 -27.81 -55.08
C GLN A 200 -16.66 -26.77 -54.71
N VAL A 201 -16.59 -26.21 -53.50
CA VAL A 201 -17.48 -25.12 -53.05
C VAL A 201 -17.26 -23.87 -53.89
N ASP A 202 -16.01 -23.47 -54.12
CA ASP A 202 -15.68 -22.29 -54.92
C ASP A 202 -16.22 -22.41 -56.35
N SER A 203 -16.11 -23.61 -56.95
CA SER A 203 -16.64 -23.89 -58.28
C SER A 203 -18.18 -23.87 -58.32
N GLU A 204 -18.84 -24.43 -57.30
CA GLU A 204 -20.31 -24.44 -57.17
C GLU A 204 -20.88 -23.03 -56.95
N VAL A 205 -20.24 -22.21 -56.11
CA VAL A 205 -20.66 -20.82 -55.86
C VAL A 205 -20.53 -19.99 -57.13
N MET A 206 -19.41 -20.11 -57.85
CA MET A 206 -19.23 -19.40 -59.12
C MET A 206 -20.24 -19.83 -60.17
N CYS A 207 -20.56 -21.13 -60.27
CA CYS A 207 -21.59 -21.65 -61.16
C CYS A 207 -22.98 -21.09 -60.80
N TYR A 208 -23.34 -21.12 -59.50
CA TYR A 208 -24.60 -20.58 -59.00
C TYR A 208 -24.75 -19.08 -59.30
N LEU A 209 -23.68 -18.29 -59.15
CA LEU A 209 -23.72 -16.86 -59.45
C LEU A 209 -23.86 -16.60 -60.95
N ARG A 210 -23.20 -17.41 -61.78
CA ARG A 210 -23.31 -17.30 -63.24
C ARG A 210 -24.73 -17.60 -63.74
N ASP A 211 -25.37 -18.63 -63.17
CA ASP A 211 -26.67 -19.12 -63.64
C ASP A 211 -27.87 -18.50 -62.90
N GLY A 212 -27.67 -18.04 -61.66
CA GLY A 212 -28.73 -17.59 -60.76
C GLY A 212 -28.97 -16.08 -60.72
N VAL A 213 -28.03 -15.26 -61.19
CA VAL A 213 -28.15 -13.79 -61.14
C VAL A 213 -28.94 -13.27 -62.34
N LYS A 214 -30.17 -12.81 -62.11
CA LYS A 214 -31.00 -12.15 -63.14
C LYS A 214 -30.29 -10.89 -63.64
N GLY A 215 -29.90 -10.89 -64.91
CA GLY A 215 -29.15 -9.79 -65.54
C GLY A 215 -27.68 -10.09 -65.84
N GLY A 216 -27.18 -11.29 -65.48
CA GLY A 216 -25.80 -11.72 -65.72
C GLY A 216 -24.86 -11.32 -64.58
N PHE A 217 -23.87 -12.18 -64.31
CA PHE A 217 -22.83 -11.95 -63.31
C PHE A 217 -21.53 -11.50 -63.97
N ASP A 218 -21.02 -10.34 -63.57
CA ASP A 218 -19.74 -9.80 -64.05
C ASP A 218 -18.57 -10.52 -63.36
N GLU A 219 -18.15 -11.62 -63.97
CA GLU A 219 -17.09 -12.46 -63.43
C GLU A 219 -15.73 -11.74 -63.41
N GLU A 220 -15.43 -10.88 -64.38
CA GLU A 220 -14.13 -10.19 -64.41
C GLU A 220 -13.96 -9.26 -63.20
N LYS A 221 -15.04 -8.59 -62.79
CA LYS A 221 -15.00 -7.65 -61.68
C LYS A 221 -15.02 -8.33 -60.31
N TYR A 222 -15.81 -9.38 -60.13
CA TYR A 222 -16.10 -9.91 -58.78
C TYR A 222 -15.37 -11.21 -58.44
N LYS A 223 -14.78 -11.92 -59.42
CA LYS A 223 -14.13 -13.22 -59.18
C LYS A 223 -13.05 -13.20 -58.12
N SER A 224 -12.28 -12.11 -58.00
CA SER A 224 -11.24 -11.98 -56.96
C SER A 224 -11.78 -11.86 -55.54
N TYR A 225 -13.08 -11.63 -55.37
CA TYR A 225 -13.74 -11.45 -54.07
C TYR A 225 -14.59 -12.66 -53.67
N ILE A 226 -14.64 -13.70 -54.51
CA ILE A 226 -15.54 -14.85 -54.33
C ILE A 226 -14.72 -16.11 -54.18
N GLY A 227 -15.15 -16.95 -53.23
CA GLY A 227 -14.51 -18.22 -52.92
C GLY A 227 -13.63 -18.15 -51.68
N PHE A 228 -13.50 -19.32 -51.05
CA PHE A 228 -12.66 -19.54 -49.88
C PHE A 228 -11.18 -19.38 -50.18
N GLY A 229 -10.71 -19.79 -51.38
CA GLY A 229 -9.33 -19.57 -51.78
C GLY A 229 -8.96 -18.09 -51.77
N CYS A 230 -9.79 -17.25 -52.39
CA CYS A 230 -9.62 -15.80 -52.43
C CYS A 230 -9.69 -15.18 -51.02
N LEU A 231 -10.63 -15.62 -50.18
CA LEU A 231 -10.75 -15.15 -48.80
C LEU A 231 -9.50 -15.50 -47.97
N ARG A 232 -9.03 -16.75 -48.06
CA ARG A 232 -7.81 -17.21 -47.38
C ARG A 232 -6.62 -16.33 -47.75
N ASP A 233 -6.37 -16.17 -49.04
CA ASP A 233 -5.22 -15.42 -49.55
C ASP A 233 -5.32 -13.93 -49.16
N HIS A 234 -6.53 -13.37 -49.14
CA HIS A 234 -6.78 -12.00 -48.67
C HIS A 234 -6.48 -11.84 -47.17
N LEU A 235 -6.94 -12.78 -46.32
CA LEU A 235 -6.71 -12.74 -44.88
C LEU A 235 -5.22 -12.90 -44.53
N GLU A 236 -4.50 -13.82 -45.20
CA GLU A 236 -3.05 -13.97 -45.01
C GLU A 236 -2.29 -12.70 -45.43
N SER A 237 -2.64 -12.12 -46.57
CA SER A 237 -2.01 -10.90 -47.08
C SER A 237 -2.24 -9.69 -46.15
N GLU A 238 -3.47 -9.47 -45.69
CA GLU A 238 -3.78 -8.39 -44.75
C GLU A 238 -3.10 -8.61 -43.39
N LEU A 239 -3.06 -9.84 -42.88
CA LEU A 239 -2.34 -10.15 -41.64
C LEU A 239 -0.83 -9.87 -41.79
N GLN A 240 -0.23 -10.33 -42.89
CA GLN A 240 1.19 -10.10 -43.19
C GLN A 240 1.52 -8.61 -43.25
N LYS A 241 0.67 -7.83 -43.91
CA LYS A 241 0.80 -6.37 -44.01
C LYS A 241 0.71 -5.71 -42.64
N LYS A 242 -0.30 -6.06 -41.84
CA LYS A 242 -0.49 -5.52 -40.48
C LYS A 242 0.64 -5.87 -39.53
N TYR A 243 1.18 -7.10 -39.62
CA TYR A 243 2.37 -7.50 -38.87
C TYR A 243 3.59 -6.68 -39.26
N LYS A 244 3.79 -6.43 -40.57
CA LYS A 244 4.89 -5.58 -41.05
C LYS A 244 4.78 -4.15 -40.50
N GLU A 245 3.59 -3.55 -40.58
CA GLU A 245 3.30 -2.19 -40.10
C GLU A 245 3.48 -2.06 -38.58
N ALA A 246 3.06 -3.08 -37.81
CA ALA A 246 3.08 -3.04 -36.35
C ALA A 246 4.45 -3.36 -35.73
N THR A 247 5.35 -4.05 -36.44
CA THR A 247 6.61 -4.57 -35.88
C THR A 247 7.43 -3.50 -35.13
N PRO A 248 7.66 -2.28 -35.67
CA PRO A 248 8.44 -1.25 -34.96
C PRO A 248 7.78 -0.78 -33.66
N ALA A 249 6.46 -0.59 -33.67
CA ALA A 249 5.71 -0.17 -32.51
C ALA A 249 5.67 -1.27 -31.43
N THR A 250 5.46 -2.53 -31.83
CA THR A 250 5.51 -3.69 -30.93
C THR A 250 6.90 -3.84 -30.30
N LEU A 251 7.98 -3.65 -31.07
CA LEU A 251 9.35 -3.74 -30.57
C LEU A 251 9.62 -2.69 -29.47
N ALA A 252 9.23 -1.44 -29.69
CA ALA A 252 9.43 -0.37 -28.70
C ALA A 252 8.69 -0.65 -27.38
N ILE A 253 7.45 -1.14 -27.46
CA ILE A 253 6.65 -1.54 -26.28
C ILE A 253 7.30 -2.71 -25.57
N LEU A 254 7.80 -3.71 -26.30
CA LEU A 254 8.51 -4.85 -25.70
C LEU A 254 9.79 -4.43 -24.98
N GLU A 255 10.58 -3.51 -25.55
CA GLU A 255 11.79 -2.99 -24.89
C GLU A 255 11.45 -2.25 -23.59
N GLN A 256 10.40 -1.40 -23.61
CA GLN A 256 9.91 -0.73 -22.42
C GLN A 256 9.47 -1.74 -21.35
N ARG A 257 8.65 -2.74 -21.71
CA ARG A 257 8.17 -3.76 -20.77
C ARG A 257 9.29 -4.63 -20.20
N CYS A 258 10.28 -5.00 -21.01
CA CYS A 258 11.46 -5.71 -20.53
C CYS A 258 12.24 -4.89 -19.50
N SER A 259 12.39 -3.58 -19.72
CA SER A 259 13.03 -2.68 -18.76
C SER A 259 12.23 -2.56 -17.46
N GLU A 260 10.90 -2.42 -17.55
CA GLU A 260 10.01 -2.35 -16.38
C GLU A 260 10.08 -3.62 -15.53
N VAL A 261 9.90 -4.80 -16.16
CA VAL A 261 9.97 -6.09 -15.45
C VAL A 261 11.35 -6.31 -14.80
N THR A 262 12.43 -5.86 -15.46
CA THR A 262 13.78 -5.94 -14.89
C THR A 262 13.93 -5.03 -13.68
N ALA A 263 13.39 -3.81 -13.73
CA ALA A 263 13.38 -2.91 -12.58
C ALA A 263 12.53 -3.47 -11.43
N ASP A 264 11.39 -4.11 -11.73
CA ASP A 264 10.50 -4.73 -10.74
C ASP A 264 11.18 -5.90 -10.02
N LEU A 265 11.88 -6.73 -10.78
CA LEU A 265 12.69 -7.83 -10.26
C LEU A 265 13.79 -7.33 -9.33
N ALA A 266 14.53 -6.28 -9.72
CA ALA A 266 15.55 -5.68 -8.86
C ALA A 266 14.94 -5.11 -7.56
N ARG A 267 13.75 -4.53 -7.62
CA ARG A 267 13.00 -4.07 -6.42
C ARG A 267 12.55 -5.22 -5.54
N MET A 268 12.17 -6.37 -6.11
CA MET A 268 11.83 -7.56 -5.32
C MET A 268 13.05 -8.23 -4.71
N GLU A 269 14.16 -8.33 -5.44
CA GLU A 269 15.40 -8.88 -4.93
C GLU A 269 15.95 -8.07 -3.75
N THR A 270 15.89 -6.73 -3.85
CA THR A 270 16.28 -5.84 -2.74
C THR A 270 15.35 -5.98 -1.53
N LYS A 271 14.03 -6.12 -1.74
CA LYS A 271 13.09 -6.40 -0.65
C LYS A 271 13.36 -7.75 0.01
N ILE A 272 13.58 -8.81 -0.77
CA ILE A 272 13.90 -10.14 -0.23
C ILE A 272 15.18 -10.07 0.58
N LYS A 273 16.27 -9.48 0.04
CA LYS A 273 17.52 -9.29 0.78
C LYS A 273 17.31 -8.52 2.08
N ALA A 274 16.49 -7.46 2.05
CA ALA A 274 16.22 -6.65 3.24
C ALA A 274 15.45 -7.41 4.33
N THR A 275 14.60 -8.36 3.93
CA THR A 275 13.77 -9.18 4.84
C THR A 275 14.45 -10.49 5.24
N SER A 276 15.33 -11.06 4.40
CA SER A 276 15.97 -12.36 4.63
C SER A 276 17.30 -12.25 5.37
N ASP A 277 18.06 -11.16 5.17
CA ASP A 277 19.32 -10.95 5.86
C ASP A 277 19.08 -10.39 7.26
N VAL A 278 19.26 -11.24 8.28
CA VAL A 278 19.17 -10.86 9.69
C VAL A 278 20.10 -9.69 10.02
N ALA A 279 21.29 -9.63 9.41
CA ALA A 279 22.23 -8.55 9.65
C ALA A 279 21.73 -7.22 9.07
N HIS A 280 21.12 -7.25 7.88
CA HIS A 280 20.48 -6.06 7.29
C HIS A 280 19.29 -5.59 8.12
N LEU A 281 18.45 -6.52 8.58
CA LEU A 281 17.29 -6.22 9.42
C LEU A 281 17.71 -5.63 10.76
N ARG A 282 18.75 -6.20 11.40
CA ARG A 282 19.34 -5.66 12.64
C ARG A 282 19.90 -4.26 12.44
N ARG A 283 20.67 -4.02 11.38
CA ARG A 283 21.17 -2.67 11.04
C ARG A 283 20.03 -1.68 10.85
N SER A 284 18.99 -2.08 10.12
CA SER A 284 17.83 -1.22 9.83
C SER A 284 17.02 -0.92 11.09
N ALA A 285 16.76 -1.92 11.93
CA ALA A 285 16.09 -1.76 13.22
C ALA A 285 16.91 -0.86 14.17
N MET A 286 18.24 -1.04 14.21
CA MET A 286 19.13 -0.22 15.03
C MET A 286 19.13 1.24 14.59
N LEU A 287 19.19 1.51 13.28
CA LEU A 287 19.08 2.86 12.73
C LEU A 287 17.74 3.51 13.06
N ASN A 288 16.65 2.73 13.00
CA ASN A 288 15.32 3.23 13.30
C ASN A 288 15.15 3.53 14.80
N ALA A 289 15.63 2.65 15.68
CA ALA A 289 15.65 2.87 17.13
C ALA A 289 16.48 4.12 17.49
N ALA A 290 17.68 4.27 16.91
CA ALA A 290 18.51 5.46 17.11
C ALA A 290 17.82 6.74 16.62
N SER A 291 17.18 6.70 15.45
CA SER A 291 16.38 7.81 14.93
C SER A 291 15.24 8.20 15.88
N LEU A 292 14.53 7.21 16.43
CA LEU A 292 13.42 7.45 17.36
C LEU A 292 13.90 8.12 18.65
N CYS A 293 15.01 7.66 19.25
CA CYS A 293 15.56 8.27 20.45
C CYS A 293 16.08 9.69 20.22
N ASN A 294 16.76 9.93 19.09
CA ASN A 294 17.16 11.29 18.70
C ASN A 294 15.94 12.22 18.53
N HIS A 295 14.82 11.70 18.02
CA HIS A 295 13.57 12.46 17.93
C HIS A 295 12.97 12.75 19.31
N LEU A 296 12.99 11.77 20.22
CA LEU A 296 12.53 11.95 21.60
C LEU A 296 13.36 13.01 22.33
N GLU A 297 14.69 12.95 22.25
CA GLU A 297 15.59 13.96 22.81
C GLU A 297 15.27 15.35 22.29
N ALA A 298 15.12 15.50 20.96
CA ALA A 298 14.77 16.77 20.36
C ALA A 298 13.41 17.31 20.83
N LEU A 299 12.42 16.44 21.03
CA LEU A 299 11.10 16.83 21.55
C LEU A 299 11.18 17.23 23.04
N LEU A 300 12.02 16.55 23.83
CA LEU A 300 12.30 16.94 25.22
C LEU A 300 13.03 18.29 25.29
N ASP A 301 13.88 18.62 24.32
CA ASP A 301 14.57 19.91 24.20
C ASP A 301 13.67 21.04 23.66
N GLY A 302 12.40 20.75 23.36
CA GLY A 302 11.42 21.75 22.94
C GLY A 302 11.29 21.93 21.42
N ALA A 303 11.70 20.94 20.62
CA ALA A 303 11.45 20.98 19.19
C ALA A 303 9.95 20.94 18.89
N ALA A 304 9.43 21.96 18.21
CA ALA A 304 8.02 22.12 17.86
C ALA A 304 7.60 21.43 16.54
N ASN A 305 8.21 20.29 16.21
CA ASN A 305 7.86 19.51 15.01
C ASN A 305 7.58 18.05 15.40
N PRO A 306 6.35 17.52 15.19
CA PRO A 306 5.18 18.09 14.49
C PRO A 306 4.45 19.22 15.25
N ALA A 307 3.60 20.00 14.57
CA ALA A 307 2.95 21.21 15.09
C ALA A 307 2.23 20.98 16.45
N PRO A 308 2.57 21.74 17.52
CA PRO A 308 1.94 21.62 18.84
C PRO A 308 0.42 21.81 18.86
N GLU A 309 -0.13 22.56 17.91
CA GLU A 309 -1.57 22.78 17.78
C GLU A 309 -2.34 21.49 17.47
N GLN A 310 -1.69 20.52 16.82
CA GLN A 310 -2.27 19.24 16.43
C GLN A 310 -1.94 18.12 17.41
N TRP A 311 -0.70 18.10 17.91
CA TRP A 311 -0.16 16.97 18.70
C TRP A 311 0.01 17.29 20.18
N GLY A 312 -0.07 18.56 20.57
CA GLY A 312 0.00 18.97 21.96
C GLY A 312 -1.33 18.82 22.68
N ARG A 313 -1.28 18.93 24.01
CA ARG A 313 -2.45 18.91 24.89
C ARG A 313 -2.46 20.14 25.79
N THR A 314 -3.66 20.65 26.04
CA THR A 314 -3.90 21.61 27.13
C THR A 314 -3.85 20.91 28.48
N THR A 315 -3.80 21.67 29.57
CA THR A 315 -3.83 21.09 30.93
C THR A 315 -5.10 20.28 31.19
N GLU A 316 -6.25 20.73 30.70
CA GLU A 316 -7.53 20.05 30.91
C GLU A 316 -7.67 18.78 30.07
N GLU A 317 -7.20 18.80 28.81
CA GLU A 317 -7.15 17.59 27.97
C GLU A 317 -6.24 16.52 28.57
N GLU A 318 -5.07 16.92 29.09
CA GLU A 318 -4.14 16.02 29.76
C GLU A 318 -4.74 15.39 31.02
N LYS A 319 -5.43 16.17 31.87
CA LYS A 319 -6.14 15.67 33.06
C LYS A 319 -7.25 14.69 32.70
N LEU A 320 -8.05 15.01 31.69
CA LEU A 320 -9.14 14.16 31.23
C LEU A 320 -8.64 12.81 30.69
N GLU A 321 -7.60 12.83 29.86
CA GLU A 321 -7.05 11.61 29.24
C GLU A 321 -6.19 10.78 30.19
N SER A 322 -5.49 11.40 31.13
CA SER A 322 -4.71 10.68 32.14
C SER A 322 -5.59 10.01 33.21
N GLY A 323 -6.85 10.43 33.33
CA GLY A 323 -7.75 10.01 34.41
C GLY A 323 -7.34 10.56 35.79
N VAL A 324 -6.31 11.42 35.84
CA VAL A 324 -5.84 12.06 37.05
C VAL A 324 -6.64 13.34 37.25
N GLY A 325 -7.50 13.35 38.28
CA GLY A 325 -8.34 14.49 38.63
C GLY A 325 -7.56 15.69 39.18
N GLY A 326 -8.27 16.57 39.89
CA GLY A 326 -7.64 17.69 40.59
C GLY A 326 -6.64 17.23 41.66
N TRP A 327 -5.78 18.15 42.09
CA TRP A 327 -4.77 17.88 43.12
C TRP A 327 -5.43 17.47 44.45
N PRO A 328 -5.04 16.32 45.05
CA PRO A 328 -5.61 15.85 46.30
C PRO A 328 -5.54 16.90 47.43
N GLY A 329 -6.68 17.24 48.03
CA GLY A 329 -6.75 18.17 49.16
C GLY A 329 -6.64 19.65 48.80
N VAL A 330 -6.54 20.00 47.51
CA VAL A 330 -6.50 21.40 47.05
C VAL A 330 -7.88 21.81 46.54
N THR A 331 -8.49 22.80 47.19
CA THR A 331 -9.81 23.33 46.82
C THR A 331 -9.74 24.46 45.78
N ILE A 332 -8.55 25.03 45.56
CA ILE A 332 -8.31 26.13 44.63
C ILE A 332 -7.96 25.56 43.24
N ASP A 333 -8.63 26.05 42.21
CA ASP A 333 -8.31 25.71 40.82
C ASP A 333 -6.94 26.31 40.44
N THR A 334 -5.91 25.47 40.36
CA THR A 334 -4.54 25.87 40.07
C THR A 334 -4.34 25.89 38.55
N LYS A 335 -4.38 27.09 37.96
CA LYS A 335 -4.09 27.29 36.53
C LYS A 335 -2.62 27.65 36.33
N PRO A 336 -1.77 26.75 35.84
CA PRO A 336 -0.38 27.08 35.55
C PRO A 336 -0.29 28.06 34.36
N PRO A 337 0.82 28.80 34.21
CA PRO A 337 1.09 29.54 32.99
C PRO A 337 1.05 28.57 31.80
N ASN A 338 0.46 29.00 30.69
CA ASN A 338 0.28 28.19 29.47
C ASN A 338 -0.69 26.99 29.62
N ALA A 339 -1.63 27.04 30.57
CA ALA A 339 -2.67 26.00 30.73
C ALA A 339 -3.55 25.82 29.48
N THR A 340 -3.82 26.90 28.76
CA THR A 340 -4.64 26.91 27.54
C THR A 340 -3.87 26.58 26.26
N LEU A 341 -2.53 26.60 26.31
CA LEU A 341 -1.71 26.29 25.15
C LEU A 341 -1.55 24.77 25.02
N ARG A 342 -1.59 24.29 23.78
CA ARG A 342 -1.30 22.89 23.46
C ARG A 342 0.22 22.70 23.46
N LEU A 343 0.72 21.94 24.43
CA LEU A 343 2.14 21.70 24.64
C LEU A 343 2.42 20.19 24.66
N TYR A 344 3.66 19.82 24.39
CA TYR A 344 4.21 18.47 24.58
C TYR A 344 5.70 18.56 24.94
N GLY A 345 6.32 17.43 25.26
CA GLY A 345 7.76 17.36 25.53
C GLY A 345 8.17 18.13 26.79
N GLY A 346 9.34 18.75 26.78
CA GLY A 346 9.88 19.47 27.94
C GLY A 346 8.98 20.62 28.42
N ALA A 347 8.27 21.29 27.52
CA ALA A 347 7.37 22.39 27.88
C ALA A 347 6.13 21.90 28.66
N ALA A 348 5.58 20.74 28.30
CA ALA A 348 4.47 20.13 29.05
C ALA A 348 4.96 19.59 30.40
N PHE A 349 6.17 19.02 30.45
CA PHE A 349 6.80 18.56 31.68
C PHE A 349 6.95 19.71 32.70
N GLU A 350 7.54 20.83 32.29
CA GLU A 350 7.71 22.02 33.13
C GLU A 350 6.38 22.61 33.58
N ARG A 351 5.34 22.56 32.73
CA ARG A 351 3.99 23.01 33.09
C ARG A 351 3.41 22.20 34.25
N VAL A 352 3.52 20.86 34.22
CA VAL A 352 3.04 19.99 35.30
C VAL A 352 3.84 20.22 36.59
N VAL A 353 5.17 20.36 36.49
CA VAL A 353 6.02 20.70 37.65
C VAL A 353 5.59 22.03 38.25
N HIS A 354 5.34 23.05 37.43
CA HIS A 354 4.87 24.36 37.91
C HIS A 354 3.48 24.28 38.57
N GLU A 355 2.57 23.52 37.99
CA GLU A 355 1.24 23.29 38.55
C GLU A 355 1.32 22.61 39.93
N PHE A 356 2.19 21.60 40.06
CA PHE A 356 2.50 20.98 41.35
C PHE A 356 3.01 22.03 42.36
N ARG A 357 3.91 22.93 41.98
CA ARG A 357 4.39 24.00 42.88
C ARG A 357 3.23 24.85 43.41
N CYS A 358 2.32 25.28 42.54
CA CYS A 358 1.14 26.06 42.91
C CYS A 358 0.20 25.29 43.84
N ALA A 359 -0.05 24.01 43.55
CA ALA A 359 -0.85 23.12 44.40
C ALA A 359 -0.21 22.98 45.79
N THR A 360 1.11 22.80 45.85
CA THR A 360 1.83 22.65 47.12
C THR A 360 1.77 23.92 47.96
N TYR A 361 1.95 25.11 47.38
CA TYR A 361 1.87 26.39 48.11
C TYR A 361 0.47 26.74 48.62
N SER A 362 -0.56 26.20 47.97
CA SER A 362 -1.96 26.39 48.37
C SER A 362 -2.36 25.56 49.60
N MET A 363 -1.51 24.61 50.02
CA MET A 363 -1.76 23.75 51.18
C MET A 363 -1.35 24.43 52.49
N GLU A 364 -2.31 24.67 53.38
CA GLU A 364 -2.03 25.12 54.75
C GLU A 364 -1.73 23.94 55.68
N CYS A 365 -1.01 24.19 56.77
CA CYS A 365 -0.76 23.17 57.78
C CYS A 365 -2.10 22.79 58.45
N PRO A 366 -2.51 21.51 58.44
CA PRO A 366 -3.77 21.09 59.03
C PRO A 366 -3.78 21.35 60.54
N VAL A 367 -4.95 21.69 61.08
CA VAL A 367 -5.13 21.86 62.52
C VAL A 367 -4.97 20.50 63.22
N VAL A 368 -4.03 20.41 64.16
CA VAL A 368 -3.68 19.17 64.85
C VAL A 368 -4.46 19.08 66.17
N SER A 369 -5.13 17.97 66.45
CA SER A 369 -5.93 17.82 67.68
C SER A 369 -5.06 17.90 68.95
N ARG A 370 -5.62 18.44 70.04
CA ARG A 370 -4.94 18.57 71.34
C ARG A 370 -4.44 17.23 71.89
N GLU A 371 -5.19 16.17 71.67
CA GLU A 371 -4.83 14.79 72.04
C GLU A 371 -3.58 14.30 71.31
N LYS A 372 -3.49 14.58 70.00
CA LYS A 372 -2.33 14.19 69.18
C LYS A 372 -1.06 14.92 69.60
N VAL A 373 -1.17 16.21 69.94
CA VAL A 373 -0.05 17.00 70.48
C VAL A 373 0.36 16.47 71.87
N ALA A 374 -0.58 16.16 72.74
CA ALA A 374 -0.30 15.62 74.08
C ALA A 374 0.42 14.26 74.01
N ASN A 375 -0.02 13.35 73.14
CA ASN A 375 0.62 12.04 72.96
C ASN A 375 2.07 12.16 72.48
N ILE A 376 2.35 13.06 71.55
CA ILE A 376 3.70 13.29 71.03
C ILE A 376 4.58 13.94 72.11
N LEU A 377 4.06 14.90 72.89
CA LEU A 377 4.78 15.50 74.00
C LEU A 377 5.15 14.49 75.08
N LEU A 378 4.22 13.59 75.44
CA LEU A 378 4.47 12.52 76.41
C LEU A 378 5.64 11.63 75.98
N ALA A 379 5.76 11.34 74.68
CA ALA A 379 6.87 10.57 74.12
C ALA A 379 8.23 11.31 74.21
N HIS A 380 8.24 12.64 74.34
CA HIS A 380 9.46 13.47 74.39
C HIS A 380 9.80 14.02 75.79
N THR A 381 9.04 13.66 76.83
CA THR A 381 9.22 14.15 78.23
C THR A 381 10.60 13.86 78.84
N GLY A 382 11.35 12.89 78.33
CA GLY A 382 12.71 12.54 78.82
C GLY A 382 13.85 13.42 78.30
N ARG A 383 13.59 14.37 77.39
CA ARG A 383 14.62 15.23 76.77
C ARG A 383 14.29 16.71 77.02
N GLY A 384 14.98 17.32 77.99
CA GLY A 384 15.01 18.75 78.36
C GLY A 384 13.90 19.66 77.80
N GLY A 385 13.11 20.27 78.70
CA GLY A 385 11.81 20.92 78.40
C GLY A 385 11.69 21.82 77.16
N SER A 386 12.72 22.56 76.75
CA SER A 386 12.68 23.38 75.52
C SER A 386 12.96 22.57 74.24
N ARG A 387 13.84 21.55 74.31
CA ARG A 387 14.20 20.70 73.17
C ARG A 387 13.07 19.72 72.81
N GLY A 388 12.38 19.17 73.80
CA GLY A 388 11.23 18.27 73.59
C GLY A 388 10.06 18.94 72.87
N LEU A 389 9.80 20.24 73.11
CA LEU A 389 8.75 21.01 72.43
C LEU A 389 9.06 21.17 70.93
N THR A 390 10.30 21.49 70.58
CA THR A 390 10.74 21.64 69.18
C THR A 390 10.76 20.30 68.44
N GLU A 391 11.16 19.21 69.10
CA GLU A 391 11.21 17.86 68.51
C GLU A 391 9.79 17.33 68.24
N ALA A 392 8.85 17.58 69.17
CA ALA A 392 7.44 17.30 68.99
C ALA A 392 6.82 18.10 67.81
N ALA A 393 7.10 19.40 67.72
CA ALA A 393 6.64 20.23 66.60
C ALA A 393 7.19 19.73 65.24
N ALA A 394 8.45 19.30 65.20
CA ALA A 394 9.07 18.75 64.00
C ALA A 394 8.48 17.37 63.59
N GLU A 395 8.13 16.51 64.55
CA GLU A 395 7.46 15.24 64.29
C GLU A 395 6.06 15.46 63.72
N ILE A 396 5.31 16.40 64.28
CA ILE A 396 3.98 16.81 63.79
C ILE A 396 4.09 17.32 62.35
N ALA A 397 5.04 18.21 62.06
CA ALA A 397 5.27 18.76 60.73
C ALA A 397 5.66 17.66 59.71
N ARG A 398 6.50 16.70 60.10
CA ARG A 398 6.89 15.56 59.24
C ARG A 398 5.72 14.62 58.96
N ALA A 399 4.90 14.30 59.97
CA ALA A 399 3.70 13.49 59.79
C ALA A 399 2.67 14.18 58.87
N ALA A 400 2.46 15.49 59.05
CA ALA A 400 1.62 16.29 58.17
C ALA A 400 2.16 16.34 56.74
N ALA A 401 3.48 16.54 56.56
CA ALA A 401 4.10 16.52 55.24
C ALA A 401 3.87 15.18 54.52
N ARG A 402 4.01 14.05 55.23
CA ARG A 402 3.74 12.72 54.64
C ARG A 402 2.28 12.52 54.25
N SER A 403 1.32 12.95 55.06
CA SER A 403 -0.10 12.72 54.76
C SER A 403 -0.65 13.66 53.69
N TRP A 404 -0.08 14.86 53.53
CA TRP A 404 -0.62 15.89 52.65
C TRP A 404 0.23 16.18 51.40
N LEU A 405 1.56 16.05 51.48
CA LEU A 405 2.44 16.30 50.32
C LEU A 405 2.73 15.04 49.51
N ALA A 406 2.71 13.85 50.12
CA ALA A 406 2.98 12.61 49.38
C ALA A 406 1.92 12.31 48.29
N PRO A 407 0.60 12.44 48.55
CA PRO A 407 -0.40 12.23 47.49
C PRO A 407 -0.29 13.23 46.33
N LEU A 408 0.16 14.46 46.60
CA LEU A 408 0.45 15.44 45.57
C LEU A 408 1.65 15.01 44.71
N LEU A 409 2.69 14.44 45.33
CA LEU A 409 3.86 13.94 44.62
C LEU A 409 3.52 12.74 43.75
N ASP A 410 2.71 11.79 44.26
CA ASP A 410 2.23 10.63 43.49
C ASP A 410 1.44 11.09 42.26
N THR A 411 0.51 12.03 42.45
CA THR A 411 -0.27 12.64 41.37
C THR A 411 0.63 13.33 40.33
N ALA A 412 1.67 14.03 40.77
CA ALA A 412 2.64 14.67 39.86
C ALA A 412 3.41 13.63 39.05
N CYS A 413 3.88 12.55 39.69
CA CYS A 413 4.57 11.45 39.02
C CYS A 413 3.69 10.78 37.95
N ASP A 414 2.43 10.50 38.26
CA ASP A 414 1.49 9.89 37.31
C ASP A 414 1.24 10.78 36.08
N ARG A 415 1.07 12.09 36.30
CA ARG A 415 0.89 13.05 35.20
C ARG A 415 2.15 13.20 34.36
N LEU A 416 3.33 13.28 34.97
CA LEU A 416 4.59 13.36 34.24
C LEU A 416 4.84 12.08 33.43
N ALA A 417 4.52 10.91 33.98
CA ALA A 417 4.58 9.64 33.26
C ALA A 417 3.62 9.63 32.05
N PHE A 418 2.42 10.20 32.18
CA PHE A 418 1.49 10.38 31.05
C PHE A 418 2.06 11.30 29.97
N VAL A 419 2.63 12.45 30.33
CA VAL A 419 3.28 13.38 29.38
C VAL A 419 4.40 12.69 28.60
N LEU A 420 5.25 11.91 29.29
CA LEU A 420 6.37 11.20 28.65
C LEU A 420 5.90 10.05 27.76
N ARG A 421 4.89 9.27 28.16
CA ARG A 421 4.33 8.20 27.32
C ARG A 421 3.80 8.72 25.99
N ASN A 422 3.07 9.84 26.03
CA ASN A 422 2.55 10.48 24.83
C ASN A 422 3.64 11.00 23.87
N LEU A 423 4.85 11.24 24.39
CA LEU A 423 5.95 11.73 23.55
C LEU A 423 6.43 10.67 22.55
N PHE A 424 6.27 9.38 22.87
CA PHE A 424 6.64 8.29 21.98
C PHE A 424 5.80 8.29 20.70
N ASP A 425 4.50 8.49 20.80
CA ASP A 425 3.61 8.56 19.63
C ASP A 425 3.97 9.73 18.71
N ILE A 426 4.32 10.88 19.31
CA ILE A 426 4.76 12.08 18.59
C ILE A 426 6.11 11.84 17.89
N ALA A 427 7.04 11.15 18.55
CA ALA A 427 8.33 10.80 17.99
C ALA A 427 8.20 9.80 16.82
N ILE A 428 7.28 8.84 16.92
CA ILE A 428 6.95 7.90 15.83
C ILE A 428 6.42 8.65 14.62
N GLU A 429 5.48 9.58 14.80
CA GLU A 429 4.95 10.39 13.69
C GLU A 429 6.05 11.25 13.03
N ARG A 430 6.88 11.90 13.85
CA ARG A 430 8.03 12.68 13.37
C ARG A 430 8.96 11.83 12.50
N ASN A 431 9.21 10.61 12.92
CA ASN A 431 10.03 9.66 12.18
C ASN A 431 9.39 9.24 10.84
N ARG A 432 8.06 9.01 10.81
CA ARG A 432 7.31 8.69 9.58
C ARG A 432 7.37 9.81 8.54
N ARG A 433 7.24 11.07 8.96
CA ARG A 433 7.32 12.25 8.07
C ARG A 433 8.70 12.44 7.44
N ARG A 434 9.78 12.10 8.14
CA ARG A 434 11.13 12.10 7.56
C ARG A 434 11.30 11.00 6.51
N HIS A 435 10.77 9.81 6.75
CA HIS A 435 10.85 8.70 5.79
C HIS A 435 10.02 8.94 4.52
N SER A 436 8.89 9.66 4.62
CA SER A 436 8.12 10.09 3.43
C SER A 436 8.78 11.27 2.69
N GLY A 437 9.48 12.16 3.40
CA GLY A 437 10.31 13.22 2.82
C GLY A 437 11.49 12.69 2.00
N PHE A 438 12.19 11.66 2.49
CA PHE A 438 13.28 11.00 1.76
C PHE A 438 12.85 10.37 0.42
N LYS A 439 11.59 9.91 0.31
CA LYS A 439 11.03 9.45 -0.98
C LYS A 439 10.71 10.58 -1.96
N LYS A 440 10.50 11.81 -1.49
CA LYS A 440 10.29 12.99 -2.34
C LYS A 440 11.60 13.65 -2.76
N GLU A 441 12.64 13.58 -1.93
CA GLU A 441 13.93 14.26 -2.19
C GLU A 441 14.83 13.56 -3.23
N LEU A 442 14.63 12.26 -3.52
CA LEU A 442 15.28 11.64 -4.69
C LEU A 442 14.72 12.13 -6.04
N GLY A 443 13.67 12.97 -6.04
CA GLY A 443 13.04 13.52 -7.23
C GLY A 443 13.40 14.96 -7.57
N ASN A 444 14.15 15.69 -6.74
CA ASN A 444 14.51 17.09 -7.01
C ASN A 444 15.91 17.42 -6.46
N CYS A 445 16.93 17.22 -7.29
CA CYS A 445 18.20 17.92 -7.17
C CYS A 445 18.22 19.08 -8.18
N VAL A 446 18.95 20.15 -7.83
CA VAL A 446 19.04 21.50 -8.46
C VAL A 446 17.91 22.43 -7.97
N GLU A 447 18.13 23.46 -7.14
CA GLU A 447 19.12 24.53 -7.26
C GLU A 447 19.41 25.25 -5.91
N VAL A 448 20.56 25.92 -5.89
CA VAL A 448 21.28 26.56 -4.78
C VAL A 448 20.65 27.90 -4.34
N GLY A 449 20.72 28.24 -3.05
CA GLY A 449 20.48 29.61 -2.58
C GLY A 449 20.79 29.82 -1.09
N ALA A 450 21.65 30.79 -0.79
CA ALA A 450 22.40 30.89 0.47
C ALA A 450 21.84 31.91 1.49
N ARG A 451 22.23 31.70 2.77
CA ARG A 451 22.43 32.67 3.87
C ARG A 451 21.19 33.36 4.49
N LYS A 452 21.03 33.23 5.83
CA LYS A 452 21.61 34.20 6.79
C LYS A 452 21.54 33.72 8.25
N ARG A 453 22.57 34.12 9.00
CA ARG A 453 22.80 33.98 10.45
C ARG A 453 22.07 35.08 11.23
N GLN A 454 21.86 34.83 12.53
CA GLN A 454 21.99 35.68 13.74
C GLN A 454 20.99 35.15 14.81
N ALA A 455 21.23 35.10 16.14
CA ALA A 455 22.36 35.47 16.98
C ALA A 455 22.29 34.65 18.30
N ARG A 456 23.46 34.27 18.83
CA ARG A 456 23.68 33.92 20.25
C ARG A 456 23.68 35.20 21.08
N ILE A 457 23.10 35.17 22.28
CA ILE A 457 23.48 36.09 23.36
C ILE A 457 23.79 35.26 24.61
N THR A 458 25.00 35.47 25.12
CA THR A 458 25.54 34.93 26.36
C THR A 458 25.58 36.05 27.39
N GLY A 459 25.13 35.75 28.63
CA GLY A 459 25.61 36.31 29.91
C GLY A 459 25.41 37.81 30.23
N ASN A 460 24.71 38.10 31.33
CA ASN A 460 25.40 38.59 32.56
C ASN A 460 24.47 38.64 33.79
N SER A 461 25.02 38.24 34.93
CA SER A 461 24.49 38.54 36.28
C SER A 461 24.55 40.04 36.58
N ARG A 462 23.54 40.57 37.29
CA ARG A 462 23.68 41.22 38.61
C ARG A 462 22.41 41.98 39.04
N ASN A 463 22.11 41.79 40.32
CA ASN A 463 21.56 42.72 41.31
C ASN A 463 20.05 43.01 41.40
N MET A 464 19.59 42.61 42.59
CA MET A 464 18.49 43.08 43.43
C MET A 464 18.57 44.60 43.68
N GLU A 465 17.48 45.35 43.51
CA GLU A 465 16.72 45.97 44.61
C GLU A 465 15.65 46.99 44.14
N HIS A 466 14.54 46.97 44.90
CA HIS A 466 13.61 48.04 45.28
C HIS A 466 12.80 48.83 44.24
N PHE A 467 11.47 48.67 44.31
CA PHE A 467 10.57 49.81 44.51
C PHE A 467 9.40 49.45 45.46
N ARG A 468 9.27 50.25 46.51
CA ARG A 468 8.19 50.25 47.52
C ARG A 468 6.91 50.86 46.95
N ILE A 469 5.75 50.44 47.45
CA ILE A 469 4.63 51.36 47.71
C ILE A 469 4.17 51.19 49.16
N HIS A 470 4.07 52.34 49.82
CA HIS A 470 3.63 52.58 51.19
C HIS A 470 2.10 52.58 51.31
N HIS A 471 1.60 52.06 52.43
CA HIS A 471 0.71 52.76 53.38
C HIS A 471 0.96 52.08 54.74
N GLY A 472 1.29 52.75 55.85
CA GLY A 472 1.05 54.14 56.23
C GLY A 472 0.08 54.16 57.41
N GLY A 473 0.56 53.78 58.60
CA GLY A 473 -0.19 53.80 59.86
C GLY A 473 0.76 53.71 61.05
N SER A 474 1.32 54.85 61.43
CA SER A 474 2.20 55.06 62.59
C SER A 474 1.41 54.97 63.89
N LEU A 475 2.02 54.47 64.98
CA LEU A 475 2.07 55.13 66.30
C LEU A 475 3.02 54.39 67.27
N LEU A 476 4.15 55.06 67.53
CA LEU A 476 4.99 55.23 68.73
C LEU A 476 5.04 54.18 69.88
N PHE A 477 6.29 53.89 70.26
CA PHE A 477 6.76 53.19 71.46
C PHE A 477 6.31 53.85 72.78
N GLY A 478 5.95 53.01 73.74
CA GLY A 478 5.89 53.31 75.18
C GLY A 478 6.35 52.09 75.96
N ASP A 479 7.36 52.29 76.80
CA ASP A 479 7.97 51.32 77.71
C ASP A 479 7.13 51.16 78.99
N GLY A 480 7.18 49.98 79.61
CA GLY A 480 6.61 49.67 80.93
C GLY A 480 5.16 49.16 80.95
N ASP A 481 4.98 47.85 81.10
CA ASP A 481 4.43 47.24 82.33
C ASP A 481 4.07 45.76 82.18
N THR A 482 4.43 45.01 83.20
CA THR A 482 4.11 43.61 83.48
C THR A 482 2.61 43.33 83.53
N ALA A 483 2.06 42.48 82.65
CA ALA A 483 0.97 41.53 82.96
C ALA A 483 0.48 40.70 81.75
N SER A 484 0.13 39.43 82.01
CA SER A 484 -0.66 38.48 81.19
C SER A 484 -0.02 37.82 79.95
N ARG A 485 0.86 36.84 80.20
CA ARG A 485 1.07 35.70 79.28
C ARG A 485 0.04 34.61 79.58
N SER A 486 -0.79 34.25 78.60
CA SER A 486 -1.43 32.93 78.54
C SER A 486 -1.77 32.53 77.10
N GLY A 487 -0.75 32.39 76.25
CA GLY A 487 -0.85 31.48 75.10
C GLY A 487 -0.57 30.06 75.61
N SER A 488 -1.46 29.09 75.35
CA SER A 488 -1.26 27.72 75.85
C SER A 488 -0.06 27.07 75.14
N THR A 489 0.71 26.21 75.82
CA THR A 489 1.84 25.46 75.23
C THR A 489 1.47 24.74 73.92
N TYR A 490 0.20 24.34 73.78
CA TYR A 490 -0.36 23.80 72.55
C TYR A 490 -0.30 24.80 71.37
N THR A 491 -0.64 26.08 71.58
CA THR A 491 -0.60 27.12 70.53
C THR A 491 0.83 27.39 70.02
N GLU A 492 1.82 27.34 70.91
CA GLU A 492 3.24 27.52 70.57
C GLU A 492 3.78 26.35 69.72
N ILE A 493 3.42 25.12 70.08
CA ILE A 493 3.79 23.92 69.30
C ILE A 493 3.12 23.92 67.93
N CYS A 494 1.84 24.29 67.86
CA CYS A 494 1.12 24.37 66.58
C CYS A 494 1.70 25.46 65.66
N SER A 495 2.08 26.63 66.20
CA SER A 495 2.75 27.67 65.43
C SER A 495 4.12 27.19 64.91
N THR A 496 4.93 26.59 65.78
CA THR A 496 6.26 26.06 65.42
C THR A 496 6.16 24.90 64.40
N ALA A 497 5.15 24.04 64.53
CA ALA A 497 4.90 22.96 63.58
C ALA A 497 4.46 23.50 62.20
N ALA A 498 3.64 24.56 62.17
CA ALA A 498 3.24 25.21 60.94
C ALA A 498 4.44 25.89 60.23
N GLU A 499 5.35 26.52 60.97
CA GLU A 499 6.60 27.06 60.44
C GLU A 499 7.51 25.96 59.87
N HIS A 500 7.66 24.84 60.60
CA HIS A 500 8.41 23.68 60.11
C HIS A 500 7.78 23.06 58.86
N PHE A 501 6.45 22.96 58.79
CA PHE A 501 5.73 22.48 57.62
C PHE A 501 5.92 23.42 56.42
N ALA A 502 5.82 24.74 56.63
CA ALA A 502 6.06 25.74 55.60
C ALA A 502 7.50 25.65 55.04
N ARG A 503 8.48 25.42 55.92
CA ARG A 503 9.88 25.21 55.53
C ARG A 503 10.11 23.90 54.77
N ILE A 504 9.45 22.80 55.17
CA ILE A 504 9.49 21.53 54.43
C ILE A 504 8.92 21.73 53.02
N ARG A 505 7.79 22.43 52.91
CA ARG A 505 7.13 22.76 51.64
C ARG A 505 8.01 23.61 50.73
N GLU A 506 8.63 24.67 51.26
CA GLU A 506 9.55 25.54 50.53
C GLU A 506 10.75 24.75 49.98
N VAL A 507 11.42 23.95 50.83
CA VAL A 507 12.56 23.13 50.43
C VAL A 507 12.16 22.07 49.38
N LEU A 508 10.99 21.46 49.54
CA LEU A 508 10.45 20.49 48.58
C LEU A 508 10.25 21.13 47.20
N VAL A 509 9.65 22.31 47.14
CA VAL A 509 9.33 23.01 45.89
C VAL A 509 10.56 23.64 45.24
N GLU A 510 11.40 24.33 46.00
CA GLU A 510 12.51 25.13 45.45
C GLU A 510 13.77 24.30 45.17
N ARG A 511 14.04 23.25 45.96
CA ARG A 511 15.34 22.55 45.91
C ARG A 511 15.22 21.07 45.58
N GLY A 512 14.11 20.43 45.94
CA GLY A 512 13.95 18.97 45.87
C GLY A 512 13.27 18.47 44.59
N VAL A 513 12.05 18.93 44.30
CA VAL A 513 11.16 18.20 43.36
C VAL A 513 11.58 18.38 41.91
N ALA A 514 11.84 19.61 41.44
CA ALA A 514 12.18 19.80 40.03
C ALA A 514 13.51 19.15 39.64
N SER A 515 14.53 19.28 40.50
CA SER A 515 15.84 18.65 40.30
C SER A 515 15.75 17.12 40.36
N THR A 516 15.04 16.59 41.36
CA THR A 516 14.86 15.14 41.53
C THR A 516 14.06 14.55 40.38
N LEU A 517 12.93 15.15 39.99
CA LEU A 517 12.11 14.68 38.88
C LEU A 517 12.84 14.76 37.53
N ASN A 518 13.61 15.84 37.28
CA ASN A 518 14.45 15.92 36.09
C ASN A 518 15.54 14.83 36.07
N SER A 519 16.16 14.56 37.22
CA SER A 519 17.17 13.49 37.34
C SER A 519 16.57 12.09 37.27
N ALA A 520 15.32 11.91 37.73
CA ALA A 520 14.66 10.61 37.81
C ALA A 520 13.92 10.23 36.51
N PHE A 521 13.35 11.20 35.80
CA PHE A 521 12.55 10.94 34.59
C PHE A 521 13.31 11.32 33.32
N LEU A 522 13.79 12.56 33.20
CA LEU A 522 14.37 13.04 31.94
C LEU A 522 15.77 12.50 31.67
N THR A 523 16.59 12.33 32.70
CA THR A 523 17.97 11.85 32.53
C THR A 523 18.01 10.38 32.05
N PRO A 524 17.27 9.43 32.65
CA PRO A 524 17.19 8.07 32.13
C PRO A 524 16.56 8.00 30.73
N CYS A 525 15.55 8.83 30.44
CA CYS A 525 14.96 8.89 29.10
C CYS A 525 15.95 9.35 28.02
N ARG A 526 16.93 10.19 28.36
CA ARG A 526 17.98 10.65 27.44
C ARG A 526 19.12 9.64 27.32
N GLU A 527 19.66 9.22 28.45
CA GLU A 527 20.92 8.47 28.47
C GLU A 527 20.74 6.95 28.41
N GLN A 528 19.64 6.43 28.95
CA GLN A 528 19.46 5.00 29.17
C GLN A 528 18.47 4.36 28.20
N LEU A 529 17.60 5.15 27.55
CA LEU A 529 16.56 4.62 26.67
C LEU A 529 17.13 3.81 25.50
N MET A 530 18.20 4.30 24.86
CA MET A 530 18.86 3.56 23.77
C MET A 530 19.50 2.27 24.24
N ILE A 531 20.06 2.25 25.45
CA ILE A 531 20.69 1.06 26.03
C ILE A 531 19.62 0.03 26.38
N ALA A 532 18.53 0.46 27.01
CA ALA A 532 17.39 -0.39 27.35
C ALA A 532 16.74 -1.01 26.11
N LEU A 533 16.42 -0.19 25.09
CA LEU A 533 15.92 -0.67 23.80
C LEU A 533 16.94 -1.59 23.10
N GLY A 534 18.23 -1.25 23.22
CA GLY A 534 19.34 -2.06 22.72
C GLY A 534 19.32 -3.49 23.26
N LEU A 535 19.17 -3.63 24.57
CA LEU A 535 19.13 -4.91 25.25
C LEU A 535 17.84 -5.67 24.94
N GLU A 536 16.67 -5.05 25.06
CA GLU A 536 15.40 -5.74 24.84
C GLU A 536 15.18 -6.17 23.39
N LEU A 537 15.54 -5.32 22.42
CA LEU A 537 15.27 -5.59 21.01
C LEU A 537 16.35 -6.43 20.33
N PHE A 538 17.61 -6.32 20.76
CA PHE A 538 18.75 -6.96 20.07
C PHE A 538 19.44 -8.07 20.86
N ALA A 539 19.25 -8.20 22.18
CA ALA A 539 19.78 -9.33 22.95
C ALA A 539 18.88 -10.58 22.83
N VAL A 540 18.50 -10.90 21.60
CA VAL A 540 17.65 -12.04 21.24
C VAL A 540 18.32 -12.88 20.16
N THR A 541 17.95 -14.16 20.09
CA THR A 541 18.40 -15.05 19.02
C THR A 541 17.91 -14.57 17.67
N ASP A 542 18.63 -14.90 16.61
CA ASP A 542 18.31 -14.52 15.23
C ASP A 542 16.89 -14.97 14.83
N GLU A 543 16.47 -16.15 15.27
CA GLU A 543 15.12 -16.70 15.06
C GLU A 543 14.05 -15.81 15.70
N LYS A 544 14.18 -15.49 16.99
CA LYS A 544 13.23 -14.62 17.70
C LYS A 544 13.22 -13.21 17.12
N PHE A 545 14.37 -12.71 16.68
CA PHE A 545 14.47 -11.40 16.02
C PHE A 545 13.72 -11.39 14.68
N MET A 546 13.87 -12.44 13.87
CA MET A 546 13.14 -12.57 12.61
C MET A 546 11.64 -12.64 12.83
N ASP A 547 11.17 -13.41 13.82
CA ASP A 547 9.75 -13.52 14.15
C ASP A 547 9.10 -12.19 14.57
N MET A 548 9.87 -11.27 15.17
CA MET A 548 9.36 -9.95 15.55
C MET A 548 9.03 -9.05 14.35
N PHE A 549 9.70 -9.25 13.21
CA PHE A 549 9.67 -8.32 12.08
C PHE A 549 9.19 -8.95 10.77
N VAL A 550 9.22 -10.27 10.67
CA VAL A 550 8.88 -11.03 9.47
C VAL A 550 7.73 -11.99 9.79
N ALA A 551 6.59 -11.79 9.13
CA ALA A 551 5.48 -12.71 9.26
C ALA A 551 5.85 -14.10 8.71
N PRO A 552 5.39 -15.20 9.34
CA PRO A 552 5.67 -16.55 8.86
C PRO A 552 5.15 -16.73 7.42
N GLY A 553 5.99 -17.29 6.55
CA GLY A 553 5.68 -17.49 5.14
C GLY A 553 5.78 -16.23 4.25
N ALA A 554 6.05 -15.04 4.81
CA ALA A 554 6.18 -13.82 4.00
C ALA A 554 7.36 -13.89 3.02
N ILE A 555 8.47 -14.51 3.42
CA ILE A 555 9.63 -14.72 2.55
C ILE A 555 9.28 -15.69 1.41
N ASP A 556 8.57 -16.78 1.71
CA ASP A 556 8.18 -17.78 0.71
C ASP A 556 7.24 -17.18 -0.35
N VAL A 557 6.30 -16.33 0.07
CA VAL A 557 5.42 -15.59 -0.85
C VAL A 557 6.25 -14.67 -1.76
N LEU A 558 7.17 -13.89 -1.20
CA LEU A 558 8.04 -13.00 -1.98
C LEU A 558 8.95 -13.78 -2.94
N GLN A 559 9.47 -14.94 -2.52
CA GLN A 559 10.29 -15.81 -3.36
C GLN A 559 9.48 -16.40 -4.51
N ASN A 560 8.24 -16.85 -4.26
CA ASN A 560 7.34 -17.34 -5.31
C ASN A 560 6.98 -16.24 -6.32
N GLU A 561 6.68 -15.03 -5.86
CA GLU A 561 6.46 -13.87 -6.74
C GLU A 561 7.71 -13.54 -7.58
N MET A 562 8.90 -13.58 -6.95
CA MET A 562 10.16 -13.37 -7.64
C MET A 562 10.40 -14.43 -8.71
N GLN A 563 10.13 -15.71 -8.45
CA GLN A 563 10.27 -16.77 -9.44
C GLN A 563 9.30 -16.59 -10.62
N SER A 564 8.07 -16.14 -10.36
CA SER A 564 7.09 -15.82 -11.40
C SER A 564 7.55 -14.67 -12.29
N LEU A 565 8.05 -13.57 -11.69
CA LEU A 565 8.68 -12.47 -12.43
C LEU A 565 9.94 -12.92 -13.18
N GLN A 566 10.74 -13.78 -12.55
CA GLN A 566 11.77 -14.69 -13.10
C GLN A 566 11.40 -15.20 -14.49
N LYS A 567 10.35 -16.01 -14.49
CA LYS A 567 9.81 -16.70 -15.67
C LYS A 567 9.33 -15.69 -16.72
N ARG A 568 8.54 -14.68 -16.31
CA ARG A 568 8.04 -13.63 -17.21
C ARG A 568 9.16 -12.84 -17.89
N GLN A 569 10.21 -12.45 -17.15
CA GLN A 569 11.35 -11.72 -17.69
C GLN A 569 12.06 -12.52 -18.78
N LYS A 570 12.38 -13.79 -18.50
CA LYS A 570 13.08 -14.67 -19.45
C LYS A 570 12.32 -14.76 -20.77
N ILE A 571 11.01 -14.92 -20.69
CA ILE A 571 10.24 -15.13 -21.88
C ILE A 571 10.03 -13.85 -22.68
N LEU A 572 9.76 -12.71 -22.01
CA LEU A 572 9.72 -11.40 -22.67
C LEU A 572 11.05 -11.06 -23.37
N HIS A 573 12.20 -11.34 -22.75
CA HIS A 573 13.51 -11.13 -23.38
C HIS A 573 13.71 -12.02 -24.60
N SER A 574 13.23 -13.26 -24.55
CA SER A 574 13.31 -14.16 -25.70
C SER A 574 12.38 -13.70 -26.84
N CYS A 575 11.15 -13.24 -26.54
CA CYS A 575 10.29 -12.59 -27.53
C CYS A 575 10.93 -11.31 -28.11
N LEU A 576 11.58 -10.50 -27.27
CA LEU A 576 12.30 -9.30 -27.71
C LEU A 576 13.43 -9.66 -28.69
N ASN A 577 14.18 -10.73 -28.44
CA ASN A 577 15.23 -11.19 -29.34
C ASN A 577 14.65 -11.66 -30.69
N ASP A 578 13.54 -12.38 -30.67
CA ASP A 578 12.82 -12.81 -31.88
C ASP A 578 12.37 -11.59 -32.70
N PHE A 579 11.78 -10.58 -32.05
CA PHE A 579 11.37 -9.34 -32.71
C PHE A 579 12.53 -8.49 -33.22
N LYS A 580 13.67 -8.45 -32.52
CA LYS A 580 14.90 -7.81 -33.02
C LYS A 580 15.40 -8.48 -34.30
N ASN A 581 15.33 -9.81 -34.37
CA ASN A 581 15.70 -10.55 -35.58
C ASN A 581 14.73 -10.29 -36.73
N VAL A 582 13.42 -10.25 -36.45
CA VAL A 582 12.38 -9.92 -37.45
C VAL A 582 12.52 -8.48 -37.94
N ALA A 583 12.79 -7.52 -37.04
CA ALA A 583 12.95 -6.12 -37.39
C ALA A 583 14.21 -5.85 -38.23
N ARG A 584 15.31 -6.60 -38.02
CA ARG A 584 16.50 -6.52 -38.87
C ARG A 584 16.28 -7.07 -40.29
N ALA A 585 15.26 -7.92 -40.47
CA ALA A 585 14.91 -8.47 -41.77
C ALA A 585 13.88 -7.62 -42.55
N LEU A 586 13.37 -6.54 -41.94
CA LEU A 586 12.48 -5.55 -42.56
C LEU A 586 13.28 -4.44 -43.22
#